data_AF-Q1IRJ0-F1
#
_entry.id   AF-Q1IRJ0-F1
#
_cell.length_a   1.000
_cell.length_b   1.000
_cell.length_c   1.000
_cell.angle_alpha   90.00
_cell.angle_beta   90.00
_cell.angle_gamma   90.00
#
_symmetry.space_group_name_H-M   'P 1'
#
loop_
_entity.id
_entity.type
_entity.pdbx_description
1 polymer ?
#
loop_
_entity_poly.entity_id
_entity_poly.type
_entity_poly.pdbx_seq_one_letter_code
_entity_poly.pdbx_strand_id
1 'polypeptide(L)'
;MTRSTTPSPDGVNCRDAFSPFVVTCEPVMMNAGAALLYQGMVNGKAILGLHDECTRRWHTVTARFAGEPDNFDAAVEQQHYANFELWHEEDKARLPGAQDFQIASVKRAIDKLNQRRNDFMELCDRLALEDLAKRNLPRPDAPLHSESLGLMIDRLSILSLKLYHTQQEIDRPNAPIGHAQRNRERLAILAEQRADLADALDSLWADILAGRRRFKLYRQLKMYNEPSLNPLIYNTPKH
;
A
#
# COMPACT_ATOMS: atom_id res chain seq x y z
N MET A 1 55.92 -10.50 -53.60
CA MET A 1 55.54 -11.84 -54.09
C MET A 1 54.42 -12.34 -53.19
N THR A 2 53.19 -11.88 -53.47
CA THR A 2 52.15 -12.52 -54.30
C THR A 2 51.23 -13.43 -53.48
N ARG A 3 50.14 -12.82 -52.99
CA ARG A 3 48.83 -13.45 -52.76
C ARG A 3 48.17 -13.75 -54.11
N SER A 4 47.35 -14.79 -54.15
CA SER A 4 46.33 -15.10 -55.18
C SER A 4 45.63 -16.40 -54.72
N THR A 5 44.31 -16.65 -54.72
CA THR A 5 43.05 -16.01 -55.20
C THR A 5 41.91 -16.97 -54.76
N THR A 6 40.91 -16.56 -53.95
CA THR A 6 39.49 -16.20 -54.29
C THR A 6 38.60 -17.34 -54.85
N PRO A 7 37.24 -17.34 -54.70
CA PRO A 7 36.36 -16.16 -54.54
C PRO A 7 35.15 -16.24 -53.57
N SER A 8 34.60 -15.04 -53.33
CA SER A 8 33.26 -14.68 -52.76
C SER A 8 32.19 -14.75 -53.88
N PRO A 9 30.86 -14.64 -53.65
CA PRO A 9 30.24 -13.32 -53.39
C PRO A 9 28.88 -13.31 -52.63
N ASP A 10 28.37 -12.08 -52.46
CA ASP A 10 26.97 -11.66 -52.27
C ASP A 10 26.39 -11.56 -50.85
N GLY A 11 26.38 -10.30 -50.38
CA GLY A 11 25.44 -9.83 -49.37
C GLY A 11 24.13 -9.38 -50.00
N VAL A 12 23.04 -9.53 -49.24
CA VAL A 12 21.81 -8.74 -49.39
C VAL A 12 21.29 -8.42 -48.00
N ASN A 13 21.16 -7.12 -47.73
CA ASN A 13 20.37 -6.55 -46.65
C ASN A 13 18.97 -6.28 -47.19
N CYS A 14 17.92 -6.82 -46.56
CA CYS A 14 16.55 -6.31 -46.71
C CYS A 14 15.64 -6.83 -45.58
N ARG A 15 15.28 -5.89 -44.69
CA ARG A 15 13.96 -5.61 -44.10
C ARG A 15 12.90 -6.72 -44.05
N ASP A 16 12.32 -6.79 -42.85
CA ASP A 16 10.95 -7.18 -42.50
C ASP A 16 10.56 -8.65 -42.73
N ALA A 17 10.24 -9.38 -41.66
CA ALA A 17 8.84 -9.71 -41.31
C ALA A 17 8.73 -10.76 -40.18
N PHE A 18 7.86 -10.47 -39.19
CA PHE A 18 7.20 -11.37 -38.21
C PHE A 18 8.10 -12.16 -37.22
N SER A 19 7.92 -12.15 -35.90
CA SER A 19 6.79 -11.84 -35.02
C SER A 19 7.33 -11.68 -33.59
N PRO A 20 6.91 -10.67 -32.80
CA PRO A 20 7.20 -10.67 -31.37
C PRO A 20 6.22 -11.64 -30.69
N PHE A 21 6.73 -12.65 -30.00
CA PHE A 21 5.96 -13.32 -28.96
C PHE A 21 5.73 -12.31 -27.83
N VAL A 22 4.67 -11.50 -28.01
CA VAL A 22 4.07 -10.73 -26.94
C VAL A 22 3.45 -11.76 -26.02
N VAL A 23 4.12 -12.10 -24.93
CA VAL A 23 3.43 -12.69 -23.78
C VAL A 23 2.54 -11.59 -23.23
N THR A 24 1.31 -11.52 -23.75
CA THR A 24 0.25 -10.78 -23.10
C THR A 24 0.00 -11.51 -21.79
N CYS A 25 0.53 -10.99 -20.68
CA CYS A 25 -0.04 -11.27 -19.38
C CYS A 25 -1.47 -10.72 -19.42
N GLU A 26 -2.42 -11.60 -19.73
CA GLU A 26 -3.82 -11.34 -19.44
C GLU A 26 -3.92 -11.00 -17.94
N PRO A 27 -4.68 -9.97 -17.55
CA PRO A 27 -5.02 -9.78 -16.15
C PRO A 27 -5.75 -11.06 -15.73
N VAL A 28 -5.17 -11.79 -14.77
CA VAL A 28 -5.86 -12.91 -14.14
C VAL A 28 -7.08 -12.32 -13.47
N MET A 29 -8.22 -12.47 -14.15
CA MET A 29 -9.54 -12.32 -13.57
C MET A 29 -9.56 -13.16 -12.29
N MET A 30 -9.76 -12.51 -11.15
CA MET A 30 -10.08 -13.20 -9.91
C MET A 30 -11.16 -14.24 -10.22
N ASN A 31 -10.82 -15.52 -10.06
CA ASN A 31 -11.80 -16.59 -10.16
C ASN A 31 -12.89 -16.33 -9.12
N ALA A 32 -14.08 -15.99 -9.60
CA ALA A 32 -15.32 -15.99 -8.84
C ALA A 32 -15.58 -17.43 -8.36
N GLY A 33 -15.14 -17.74 -7.14
CA GLY A 33 -15.09 -19.13 -6.69
C GLY A 33 -14.95 -19.33 -5.19
N ALA A 34 -15.46 -18.39 -4.39
CA ALA A 34 -15.88 -18.63 -3.01
C ALA A 34 -16.80 -17.49 -2.58
N ALA A 35 -18.05 -17.51 -3.04
CA ALA A 35 -19.13 -16.77 -2.41
C ALA A 35 -19.38 -17.38 -1.02
N LEU A 36 -18.48 -17.11 -0.08
CA LEU A 36 -18.78 -17.18 1.34
C LEU A 36 -19.86 -16.13 1.58
N LEU A 37 -20.98 -16.56 2.16
CA LEU A 37 -22.11 -15.74 2.57
C LEU A 37 -21.61 -14.51 3.37
N TYR A 38 -21.34 -13.38 2.70
CA TYR A 38 -20.76 -12.20 3.33
C TYR A 38 -21.79 -11.09 3.43
N GLN A 39 -22.24 -10.83 4.65
CA GLN A 39 -22.92 -9.59 4.99
C GLN A 39 -21.87 -8.47 5.11
N GLY A 40 -21.51 -7.85 3.98
CA GLY A 40 -20.95 -6.50 3.99
C GLY A 40 -19.61 -6.31 3.29
N MET A 41 -19.41 -5.05 2.89
CA MET A 41 -18.28 -4.49 2.15
C MET A 41 -16.93 -4.50 2.91
N VAL A 42 -16.95 -4.54 4.24
CA VAL A 42 -15.74 -4.51 5.07
C VAL A 42 -15.59 -5.84 5.79
N ASN A 43 -14.40 -6.44 5.69
CA ASN A 43 -14.05 -7.64 6.45
C ASN A 43 -12.57 -7.70 6.83
N GLY A 44 -12.30 -7.78 8.13
CA GLY A 44 -10.95 -7.82 8.69
C GLY A 44 -10.12 -8.95 8.11
N LYS A 45 -10.64 -10.18 8.08
CA LYS A 45 -9.90 -11.36 7.56
C LYS A 45 -9.55 -11.22 6.08
N ALA A 46 -10.46 -10.74 5.24
CA ALA A 46 -10.21 -10.52 3.82
C ALA A 46 -9.16 -9.43 3.60
N ILE A 47 -9.24 -8.33 4.35
CA ILE A 47 -8.24 -7.25 4.32
C ILE A 47 -6.85 -7.75 4.74
N LEU A 48 -6.76 -8.56 5.80
CA LEU A 48 -5.50 -9.18 6.21
C LEU A 48 -4.91 -10.08 5.11
N GLY A 49 -5.75 -10.91 4.49
CA GLY A 49 -5.33 -11.78 3.39
C GLY A 49 -4.83 -10.99 2.17
N LEU A 50 -5.53 -9.90 1.82
CA LEU A 50 -5.11 -8.97 0.76
C LEU A 50 -3.74 -8.36 1.07
N HIS A 51 -3.54 -7.83 2.29
CA HIS A 51 -2.28 -7.23 2.70
C HIS A 51 -1.12 -8.23 2.66
N ASP A 52 -1.32 -9.45 3.18
CA ASP A 52 -0.28 -10.48 3.23
C ASP A 52 0.12 -10.95 1.82
N GLU A 53 -0.85 -11.18 0.93
CA GLU A 53 -0.60 -11.55 -0.46
C GLU A 53 0.14 -10.42 -1.20
N CYS A 54 -0.37 -9.19 -1.09
CA CYS A 54 0.21 -8.05 -1.79
C CYS A 54 1.63 -7.74 -1.31
N THR A 55 1.87 -7.76 0.01
CA THR A 55 3.21 -7.56 0.57
C THR A 55 4.19 -8.59 0.00
N ARG A 56 3.84 -9.88 -0.03
CA ARG A 56 4.71 -10.91 -0.62
C ARG A 56 4.95 -10.66 -2.11
N ARG A 57 3.89 -10.38 -2.87
CA ARG A 57 3.96 -10.16 -4.31
C ARG A 57 4.85 -8.96 -4.64
N TRP A 58 4.69 -7.83 -3.97
CA TRP A 58 5.38 -6.58 -4.30
C TRP A 58 6.88 -6.59 -3.98
N HIS A 59 7.34 -7.48 -3.08
CA HIS A 59 8.77 -7.72 -2.89
C HIS A 59 9.43 -8.45 -4.07
N THR A 60 8.66 -9.05 -4.98
CA THR A 60 9.17 -9.80 -6.14
C THR A 60 8.78 -9.18 -7.48
N VAL A 61 7.65 -8.47 -7.52
CA VAL A 61 7.07 -7.90 -8.74
C VAL A 61 6.60 -6.48 -8.45
N THR A 62 7.10 -5.50 -9.20
CA THR A 62 6.62 -4.11 -9.09
C THR A 62 5.13 -4.02 -9.40
N ALA A 63 4.36 -3.44 -8.48
CA ALA A 63 2.93 -3.23 -8.67
C ALA A 63 2.67 -2.23 -9.80
N ARG A 64 1.56 -2.41 -10.52
CA ARG A 64 1.06 -1.46 -11.51
C ARG A 64 -0.44 -1.30 -11.33
N PHE A 65 -0.89 -0.06 -11.23
CA PHE A 65 -2.30 0.30 -11.10
C PHE A 65 -2.75 1.05 -12.35
N ALA A 66 -3.95 0.73 -12.85
CA ALA A 66 -4.48 1.31 -14.08
C ALA A 66 -5.07 2.73 -13.90
N GLY A 67 -5.05 3.27 -12.68
CA GLY A 67 -5.59 4.58 -12.37
C GLY A 67 -6.02 4.69 -10.91
N GLU A 68 -6.84 5.71 -10.64
CA GLU A 68 -7.45 5.87 -9.33
C GLU A 68 -8.41 4.71 -9.02
N PRO A 69 -8.45 4.23 -7.77
CA PRO A 69 -9.36 3.18 -7.35
C PRO A 69 -10.83 3.63 -7.41
N ASP A 70 -11.67 2.80 -8.04
CA ASP A 70 -13.11 3.05 -8.23
C ASP A 70 -14.01 2.28 -7.26
N ASN A 71 -13.42 1.39 -6.46
CA ASN A 71 -14.10 0.55 -5.49
C ASN A 71 -13.26 0.39 -4.21
N PHE A 72 -13.89 -0.18 -3.17
CA PHE A 72 -13.28 -0.25 -1.84
C PHE A 72 -12.05 -1.16 -1.80
N ASP A 73 -12.11 -2.35 -2.40
CA ASP A 73 -11.00 -3.29 -2.39
C ASP A 73 -9.78 -2.71 -3.11
N ALA A 74 -9.99 -2.05 -4.25
CA ALA A 74 -8.95 -1.32 -4.97
C ALA A 74 -8.38 -0.15 -4.15
N ALA A 75 -9.22 0.54 -3.37
CA ALA A 75 -8.77 1.61 -2.48
C ALA A 75 -7.90 1.05 -1.35
N VAL A 76 -8.29 -0.07 -0.73
CA VAL A 76 -7.50 -0.76 0.31
C VAL A 76 -6.17 -1.26 -0.28
N GLU A 77 -6.16 -1.87 -1.47
CA GLU A 77 -4.92 -2.31 -2.12
C GLU A 77 -3.96 -1.13 -2.38
N GLN A 78 -4.44 -0.03 -2.95
CA GLN A 78 -3.59 1.12 -3.25
C GLN A 78 -3.15 1.89 -1.99
N GLN A 79 -3.98 1.90 -0.95
CA GLN A 79 -3.63 2.39 0.39
C GLN A 79 -2.46 1.57 0.96
N HIS A 80 -2.57 0.25 0.90
CA HIS A 80 -1.55 -0.66 1.36
C HIS A 80 -0.26 -0.53 0.54
N TYR A 81 -0.36 -0.34 -0.78
CA TYR A 81 0.80 -0.08 -1.63
C TYR A 81 1.50 1.24 -1.30
N ALA A 82 0.75 2.30 -0.95
CA ALA A 82 1.35 3.55 -0.46
C ALA A 82 2.14 3.34 0.84
N ASN A 83 1.62 2.53 1.75
CA ASN A 83 2.34 2.13 2.96
C ASN A 83 3.57 1.28 2.66
N PHE A 84 3.46 0.34 1.71
CA PHE A 84 4.59 -0.49 1.27
C PHE A 84 5.72 0.36 0.71
N GLU A 85 5.43 1.30 -0.19
CA GLU A 85 6.45 2.20 -0.74
C GLU A 85 7.03 3.12 0.34
N LEU A 86 6.18 3.64 1.22
CA LEU A 86 6.61 4.48 2.34
C LEU A 86 7.61 3.75 3.25
N TRP A 87 7.33 2.49 3.60
CA TRP A 87 8.22 1.65 4.41
C TRP A 87 9.63 1.59 3.80
N HIS A 88 9.73 1.25 2.52
CA HIS A 88 11.01 1.11 1.82
C HIS A 88 11.72 2.46 1.62
N GLU A 89 10.97 3.54 1.46
CA GLU A 89 11.54 4.89 1.34
C GLU A 89 12.10 5.38 2.69
N GLU A 90 11.43 5.05 3.81
CA GLU A 90 11.95 5.32 5.15
C GLU A 90 13.24 4.53 5.46
N ASP A 91 13.37 3.30 4.97
CA ASP A 91 14.61 2.52 5.12
C ASP A 91 15.79 3.18 4.39
N LYS A 92 15.56 3.78 3.21
CA LYS A 92 16.60 4.54 2.48
C LYS A 92 17.09 5.75 3.27
N ALA A 93 16.21 6.40 4.04
CA ALA A 93 16.58 7.55 4.89
C ALA A 93 17.55 7.17 6.02
N ARG A 94 17.61 5.89 6.38
CA ARG A 94 18.43 5.37 7.49
C ARG A 94 19.77 4.78 7.03
N LEU A 95 20.06 4.81 5.72
CA LEU A 95 21.29 4.26 5.17
C LEU A 95 22.52 5.03 5.68
N PRO A 96 23.49 4.37 6.35
CA PRO A 96 24.72 5.02 6.76
C PRO A 96 25.49 5.56 5.55
N GLY A 97 25.96 6.81 5.63
CA GLY A 97 26.75 7.44 4.57
C GLY A 97 25.95 8.04 3.41
N ALA A 98 24.62 8.10 3.51
CA ALA A 98 23.79 8.84 2.57
C ALA A 98 24.18 10.32 2.55
N GLN A 99 24.33 10.88 1.34
CA GLN A 99 24.66 12.28 1.13
C GLN A 99 23.45 13.18 1.38
N ASP A 100 23.68 14.43 1.79
CA ASP A 100 22.61 15.39 2.11
C ASP A 100 21.57 15.54 1.01
N PHE A 101 21.99 15.57 -0.27
CA PHE A 101 21.07 15.68 -1.39
C PHE A 101 20.19 14.44 -1.55
N GLN A 102 20.69 13.25 -1.20
CA GLN A 102 19.92 12.00 -1.22
C GLN A 102 18.88 12.02 -0.10
N ILE A 103 19.27 12.45 1.11
CA ILE A 103 18.34 12.61 2.23
C ILE A 103 17.23 13.61 1.90
N ALA A 104 17.55 14.74 1.26
CA ALA A 104 16.55 15.70 0.82
C ALA A 104 15.60 15.12 -0.24
N SER A 105 16.11 14.28 -1.16
CA SER A 105 15.28 13.58 -2.15
C SER A 105 14.32 12.59 -1.48
N VAL A 106 14.84 11.77 -0.56
CA VAL A 106 14.07 10.78 0.21
C VAL A 106 12.99 11.47 1.03
N LYS A 107 13.30 12.59 1.70
CA LYS A 107 12.30 13.36 2.46
C LYS A 107 11.13 13.83 1.59
N ARG A 108 11.41 14.34 0.39
CA ARG A 108 10.36 14.77 -0.56
C ARG A 108 9.52 13.57 -1.04
N ALA A 109 10.12 12.40 -1.21
CA ALA A 109 9.40 11.18 -1.56
C ALA A 109 8.49 10.71 -0.40
N ILE A 110 9.02 10.67 0.82
CA ILE A 110 8.27 10.34 2.05
C ILE A 110 7.07 11.27 2.23
N ASP A 111 7.22 12.58 1.99
CA ASP A 111 6.12 13.53 2.12
C ASP A 111 4.99 13.25 1.13
N LYS A 112 5.33 12.96 -0.13
CA LYS A 112 4.36 12.59 -1.16
C LYS A 112 3.68 11.25 -0.86
N LEU A 113 4.44 10.26 -0.41
CA LEU A 113 3.91 8.93 -0.06
C LEU A 113 2.98 8.99 1.15
N ASN A 114 3.33 9.78 2.17
CA ASN A 114 2.46 10.02 3.31
C ASN A 114 1.16 10.72 2.92
N GLN A 115 1.21 11.69 2.00
CA GLN A 115 0.01 12.32 1.46
C GLN A 115 -0.85 11.29 0.72
N ARG A 116 -0.26 10.52 -0.20
CA ARG A 116 -0.97 9.49 -0.97
C ARG A 116 -1.63 8.43 -0.07
N ARG A 117 -0.91 7.97 0.96
CA ARG A 117 -1.46 7.04 1.98
C ARG A 117 -2.70 7.62 2.66
N ASN A 118 -2.61 8.88 3.08
CA ASN A 118 -3.71 9.58 3.73
C ASN A 118 -4.91 9.79 2.79
N ASP A 119 -4.66 10.12 1.52
CA ASP A 119 -5.72 10.31 0.52
C ASP A 119 -6.49 9.00 0.30
N PHE A 120 -5.78 7.87 0.19
CA PHE A 120 -6.42 6.56 0.07
C PHE A 120 -7.11 6.09 1.34
N MET A 121 -6.60 6.47 2.52
CA MET A 121 -7.29 6.24 3.79
C MET A 121 -8.64 6.98 3.83
N GLU A 122 -8.67 8.26 3.46
CA GLU A 122 -9.91 9.05 3.35
C GLU A 122 -10.85 8.52 2.27
N LEU A 123 -10.30 8.01 1.16
CA LEU A 123 -11.08 7.36 0.12
C LEU A 123 -11.80 6.12 0.65
N CYS A 124 -11.13 5.26 1.42
CA CYS A 124 -11.75 4.09 2.02
C CYS A 124 -12.96 4.49 2.88
N ASP A 125 -12.79 5.53 3.71
CA ASP A 125 -13.87 6.08 4.52
C ASP A 125 -15.03 6.62 3.67
N ARG A 126 -14.71 7.36 2.61
CA ARG A 126 -15.71 7.93 1.70
C ARG A 126 -16.52 6.84 1.00
N LEU A 127 -15.87 5.84 0.41
CA LEU A 127 -16.55 4.72 -0.26
C LEU A 127 -17.44 3.94 0.71
N ALA A 128 -16.98 3.75 1.96
CA ALA A 128 -17.78 3.09 2.99
C ALA A 128 -19.01 3.91 3.39
N LEU A 129 -18.87 5.22 3.56
CA LEU A 129 -20.01 6.11 3.83
C LEU A 129 -20.99 6.16 2.65
N GLU A 130 -20.49 6.14 1.41
CA GLU A 130 -21.32 6.08 0.20
C GLU A 130 -22.14 4.78 0.14
N ASP A 131 -21.58 3.62 0.52
CA ASP A 131 -22.36 2.37 0.61
C ASP A 131 -23.37 2.39 1.75
N LEU A 132 -22.98 2.88 2.92
CA LEU A 132 -23.87 3.01 4.08
C LEU A 132 -25.05 3.94 3.80
N ALA A 133 -24.83 5.02 3.04
CA ALA A 133 -25.88 5.97 2.70
C ALA A 133 -27.02 5.32 1.89
N LYS A 134 -26.71 4.33 1.03
CA LYS A 134 -27.72 3.54 0.29
C LYS A 134 -28.65 2.75 1.22
N ARG A 135 -28.22 2.55 2.48
CA ARG A 135 -28.92 1.80 3.54
C ARG A 135 -29.49 2.73 4.61
N ASN A 136 -29.49 4.05 4.40
CA ASN A 136 -29.83 5.07 5.40
C ASN A 136 -28.97 4.98 6.68
N LEU A 137 -27.69 4.66 6.51
CA LEU A 137 -26.69 4.57 7.58
C LEU A 137 -25.51 5.53 7.33
N PRO A 138 -24.72 5.84 8.37
CA PRO A 138 -24.98 5.53 9.77
C PRO A 138 -26.12 6.39 10.35
N ARG A 139 -26.78 5.92 11.41
CA ARG A 139 -27.81 6.71 12.11
C ARG A 139 -27.19 7.99 12.70
N PRO A 140 -27.75 9.19 12.47
CA PRO A 140 -27.15 10.45 12.94
C PRO A 140 -27.00 10.53 14.47
N ASP A 141 -27.93 9.92 15.21
CA ASP A 141 -28.02 9.86 16.67
C ASP A 141 -27.18 8.73 17.29
N ALA A 142 -26.64 7.81 16.48
CA ALA A 142 -25.77 6.77 17.00
C ALA A 142 -24.49 7.37 17.63
N PRO A 143 -23.97 6.79 18.71
CA PRO A 143 -22.69 7.18 19.30
C PRO A 143 -21.56 7.17 18.27
N LEU A 144 -20.77 8.24 18.25
CA LEU A 144 -19.59 8.36 17.41
C LEU A 144 -18.46 7.45 17.94
N HIS A 145 -17.87 6.67 17.04
CA HIS A 145 -16.62 5.98 17.27
C HIS A 145 -15.44 6.93 17.02
N SER A 146 -14.39 6.85 17.84
CA SER A 146 -13.23 7.74 17.75
C SER A 146 -12.42 7.54 16.47
N GLU A 147 -12.34 6.29 16.00
CA GLU A 147 -11.63 5.93 14.78
C GLU A 147 -12.59 5.73 13.60
N SER A 148 -12.12 6.07 12.40
CA SER A 148 -12.77 5.72 11.13
C SER A 148 -12.28 4.37 10.60
N LEU A 149 -12.98 3.83 9.59
CA LEU A 149 -12.62 2.53 9.01
C LEU A 149 -11.27 2.62 8.29
N GLY A 150 -11.05 3.69 7.52
CA GLY A 150 -9.79 3.97 6.85
C GLY A 150 -8.61 4.00 7.81
N LEU A 151 -8.75 4.64 8.97
CA LEU A 151 -7.68 4.70 9.97
C LEU A 151 -7.33 3.31 10.54
N MET A 152 -8.34 2.48 10.80
CA MET A 152 -8.12 1.11 11.26
C MET A 152 -7.44 0.26 10.17
N ILE A 153 -7.84 0.42 8.91
CA ILE A 153 -7.23 -0.26 7.75
C ILE A 153 -5.77 0.15 7.56
N ASP A 154 -5.45 1.44 7.70
CA ASP A 154 -4.07 1.94 7.63
C ASP A 154 -3.19 1.27 8.70
N ARG A 155 -3.68 1.20 9.94
CA ARG A 155 -2.99 0.53 11.03
C ARG A 155 -2.83 -0.97 10.78
N LEU A 156 -3.83 -1.65 10.21
CA LEU A 156 -3.73 -3.06 9.80
C LEU A 156 -2.67 -3.27 8.70
N SER A 157 -2.60 -2.36 7.74
CA SER A 157 -1.58 -2.37 6.68
C SER A 157 -0.16 -2.26 7.29
N ILE A 158 0.05 -1.30 8.20
CA ILE A 158 1.34 -1.12 8.89
C ILE A 158 1.71 -2.34 9.72
N LEU A 159 0.77 -2.93 10.46
CA LEU A 159 1.00 -4.15 11.23
C LEU A 159 1.38 -5.34 10.33
N SER A 160 0.76 -5.46 9.16
CA SER A 160 1.06 -6.52 8.19
C SER A 160 2.47 -6.38 7.61
N LEU A 161 2.91 -5.16 7.28
CA LEU A 161 4.30 -4.89 6.86
C LEU A 161 5.29 -5.21 7.99
N LYS A 162 5.00 -4.79 9.22
CA LYS A 162 5.84 -5.10 10.40
C LYS A 162 5.98 -6.60 10.62
N LEU A 163 4.89 -7.37 10.50
CA LEU A 163 4.92 -8.83 10.60
C LEU A 163 5.82 -9.44 9.53
N TYR A 164 5.63 -9.04 8.27
CA TYR A 164 6.43 -9.54 7.15
C TYR A 164 7.92 -9.31 7.38
N HIS A 165 8.33 -8.06 7.67
CA HIS A 165 9.75 -7.74 7.86
C HIS A 165 10.32 -8.32 9.16
N THR A 166 9.51 -8.47 10.22
CA THR A 166 9.95 -9.17 11.44
C THR A 166 10.22 -10.64 11.15
N GLN A 167 9.41 -11.30 10.30
CA GLN A 167 9.67 -12.66 9.87
C GLN A 167 10.99 -12.77 9.09
N GLN A 168 11.27 -11.82 8.19
CA GLN A 168 12.57 -11.76 7.49
C GLN A 168 13.75 -11.66 8.46
N GLU A 169 13.63 -10.88 9.53
CA GLU A 169 14.68 -10.77 10.55
C GLU A 169 14.86 -12.04 11.40
N ILE A 170 13.81 -12.86 11.58
CA ILE A 170 13.94 -14.18 12.22
C ILE A 170 14.81 -15.10 11.37
N ASP A 171 14.62 -15.04 10.04
CA ASP A 171 15.28 -15.91 9.06
C ASP A 171 16.63 -15.34 8.58
N ARG A 172 17.05 -14.17 9.09
CA ARG A 172 18.25 -13.47 8.64
C ARG A 172 19.53 -14.25 8.95
N PRO A 173 20.34 -14.60 7.93
CA PRO A 173 21.63 -15.26 8.14
C PRO A 173 22.62 -14.33 8.83
N ASN A 174 23.54 -14.90 9.61
CA ASN A 174 24.61 -14.17 10.32
C ASN A 174 24.11 -13.10 11.31
N ALA A 175 22.90 -13.26 11.84
CA ALA A 175 22.39 -12.38 12.88
C ALA A 175 23.07 -12.63 14.24
N PRO A 176 23.21 -11.60 15.11
CA PRO A 176 23.78 -11.78 16.44
C PRO A 176 23.03 -12.80 17.30
N ILE A 177 23.71 -13.38 18.29
CA ILE A 177 23.10 -14.32 19.25
C ILE A 177 21.86 -13.69 19.90
N GLY A 178 20.78 -14.48 20.00
CA GLY A 178 19.49 -14.05 20.55
C GLY A 178 18.65 -13.16 19.62
N HIS A 179 19.11 -12.81 18.42
CA HIS A 179 18.36 -11.98 17.47
C HIS A 179 17.05 -12.64 17.03
N ALA A 180 17.09 -13.89 16.56
CA ALA A 180 15.90 -14.62 16.13
C ALA A 180 14.88 -14.78 17.27
N GLN A 181 15.35 -15.00 18.50
CA GLN A 181 14.47 -15.14 19.67
C GLN A 181 13.71 -13.84 19.98
N ARG A 182 14.42 -12.70 20.04
CA ARG A 182 13.78 -11.39 20.25
C ARG A 182 12.80 -11.03 19.13
N ASN A 183 13.08 -11.42 17.90
CA ASN A 183 12.16 -11.19 16.79
C ASN A 183 10.94 -12.13 16.84
N ARG A 184 11.06 -13.37 17.32
CA ARG A 184 9.89 -14.24 17.57
C ARG A 184 8.95 -13.67 18.64
N GLU A 185 9.50 -13.14 19.72
CA GLU A 185 8.72 -12.45 20.76
C GLU A 185 7.99 -11.21 20.19
N ARG A 186 8.70 -10.42 19.38
CA ARG A 186 8.10 -9.28 18.66
C ARG A 186 7.01 -9.72 17.69
N LEU A 187 7.22 -10.80 16.94
CA LEU A 187 6.27 -11.33 15.98
C LEU A 187 4.96 -11.74 16.66
N ALA A 188 5.05 -12.40 17.83
CA ALA A 188 3.88 -12.78 18.62
C ALA A 188 3.04 -11.57 19.03
N ILE A 189 3.68 -10.51 19.54
CA ILE A 189 2.99 -9.26 19.93
C ILE A 189 2.33 -8.60 18.71
N LEU A 190 3.03 -8.54 17.58
CA LEU A 190 2.49 -7.95 16.35
C LEU A 190 1.31 -8.76 15.80
N ALA A 191 1.34 -10.08 15.93
CA ALA A 191 0.28 -10.97 15.48
C ALA A 191 -0.99 -10.79 16.32
N GLU A 192 -0.84 -10.69 17.65
CA GLU A 192 -1.92 -10.36 18.59
C GLU A 192 -2.54 -8.99 18.26
N GLN A 193 -1.72 -7.94 18.18
CA GLN A 193 -2.20 -6.59 17.84
C GLN A 193 -2.96 -6.53 16.50
N ARG A 194 -2.52 -7.31 15.51
CA ARG A 194 -3.16 -7.36 14.20
C ARG A 194 -4.50 -8.10 14.26
N ALA A 195 -4.56 -9.22 15.00
CA ALA A 195 -5.80 -9.96 15.20
C ALA A 195 -6.84 -9.10 15.94
N ASP A 196 -6.46 -8.50 17.07
CA ASP A 196 -7.32 -7.65 17.88
C ASP A 196 -7.89 -6.47 17.06
N LEU A 197 -7.06 -5.83 16.24
CA LEU A 197 -7.50 -4.71 15.42
C LEU A 197 -8.44 -5.15 14.28
N ALA A 198 -8.23 -6.34 13.71
CA ALA A 198 -9.12 -6.89 12.69
C ALA A 198 -10.50 -7.23 13.29
N ASP A 199 -10.52 -7.84 14.47
CA ASP A 199 -11.76 -8.15 15.20
C ASP A 199 -12.50 -6.87 15.64
N ALA A 200 -11.75 -5.85 16.06
CA ALA A 200 -12.31 -4.53 16.35
C ALA A 200 -12.92 -3.86 15.12
N LEU A 201 -12.29 -3.99 13.94
CA LEU A 201 -12.81 -3.47 12.67
C LEU A 201 -14.13 -4.16 12.30
N ASP A 202 -14.16 -5.49 12.37
CA ASP A 202 -15.37 -6.29 12.10
C ASP A 202 -16.50 -5.95 13.08
N SER A 203 -16.18 -5.79 14.36
CA SER A 203 -17.14 -5.39 15.40
C SER A 203 -17.70 -3.99 15.15
N LEU A 204 -16.86 -3.02 14.81
CA LEU A 204 -17.29 -1.66 14.48
C LEU A 204 -18.20 -1.66 13.25
N TRP A 205 -17.82 -2.39 12.19
CA TRP A 205 -18.62 -2.48 10.98
C TRP A 205 -20.01 -3.09 11.25
N ALA A 206 -20.06 -4.18 12.03
CA ALA A 206 -21.32 -4.79 12.44
C ALA A 206 -22.20 -3.84 13.28
N ASP A 207 -21.60 -3.09 14.20
CA ASP A 207 -22.30 -2.08 14.99
C ASP A 207 -22.84 -0.93 14.14
N ILE A 208 -22.11 -0.50 13.11
CA ILE A 208 -22.57 0.52 12.16
C ILE A 208 -23.77 0.00 11.35
N LEU A 209 -23.67 -1.23 10.82
CA LEU A 209 -24.76 -1.88 10.09
C LEU A 209 -26.03 -2.06 10.94
N ALA A 210 -25.86 -2.28 12.25
CA ALA A 210 -26.96 -2.34 13.19
C ALA A 210 -27.47 -0.96 13.69
N GLY A 211 -26.85 0.14 13.22
CA GLY A 211 -27.20 1.50 13.66
C GLY A 211 -26.83 1.81 15.12
N ARG A 212 -25.93 1.02 15.73
CA ARG A 212 -25.47 1.18 17.12
C ARG A 212 -24.25 2.11 17.24
N ARG A 213 -23.49 2.27 16.15
CA ARG A 213 -22.34 3.17 16.07
C ARG A 213 -22.34 3.95 14.76
N ARG A 214 -21.57 5.02 14.74
CA ARG A 214 -21.23 5.75 13.52
C ARG A 214 -19.76 6.18 13.54
N PHE A 215 -19.21 6.45 12.38
CA PHE A 215 -17.94 7.17 12.24
C PHE A 215 -18.13 8.42 11.37
N LYS A 216 -17.11 9.27 11.29
CA LYS A 216 -17.11 10.47 10.44
C LYS A 216 -15.85 10.49 9.59
N LEU A 217 -15.98 11.03 8.39
CA LEU A 217 -14.83 11.38 7.56
C LEU A 217 -14.14 12.61 8.18
N TYR A 218 -12.89 12.45 8.61
CA TYR A 218 -12.03 13.54 9.03
C TYR A 218 -10.98 13.81 7.95
N ARG A 219 -11.07 14.97 7.30
CA ARG A 219 -10.05 15.44 6.35
C ARG A 219 -8.74 15.72 7.08
N GLN A 220 -7.63 15.38 6.45
CA GLN A 220 -6.30 15.71 6.94
C GLN A 220 -6.02 17.22 6.75
N LEU A 221 -6.05 17.98 7.83
CA LEU A 221 -5.86 19.44 7.82
C LEU A 221 -4.37 19.85 7.97
N LYS A 222 -3.47 19.24 7.19
CA LYS A 222 -2.03 19.55 7.25
C LYS A 222 -1.75 20.89 6.55
N MET A 223 -1.54 21.94 7.33
CA MET A 223 -1.30 23.30 6.82
C MET A 223 -0.04 23.41 5.94
N TYR A 224 1.06 22.74 6.31
CA TYR A 224 2.36 22.94 5.65
C TYR A 224 2.47 22.35 4.23
N ASN A 225 1.51 21.52 3.82
CA ASN A 225 1.43 21.00 2.46
C ASN A 225 0.81 22.01 1.48
N GLU A 226 0.12 23.02 2.00
CA GLU A 226 -0.43 24.13 1.22
C GLU A 226 0.57 25.30 1.22
N PRO A 227 1.15 25.68 0.06
CA PRO A 227 2.14 26.76 -0.01
C PRO A 227 1.63 28.09 0.54
N SER A 228 0.32 28.35 0.40
CA SER A 228 -0.35 29.55 0.91
C SER A 228 -0.48 29.58 2.44
N LEU A 229 -0.34 28.44 3.11
CA LEU A 229 -0.41 28.29 4.57
C LEU A 229 0.96 28.02 5.20
N ASN A 230 2.03 27.97 4.40
CA ASN A 230 3.39 27.73 4.87
C ASN A 230 4.16 29.06 5.02
N PRO A 231 4.43 29.56 6.25
CA PRO A 231 5.11 30.83 6.46
C PRO A 231 6.51 30.88 5.88
N LEU A 232 7.19 29.74 5.75
CA LEU A 232 8.51 29.70 5.13
C LEU A 232 8.42 29.88 3.61
N ILE A 233 7.28 29.57 2.98
CA ILE A 233 7.08 29.77 1.55
C ILE A 233 6.58 31.19 1.28
N TYR A 234 5.50 31.62 1.93
CA TYR A 234 4.90 32.92 1.63
C TYR A 234 5.65 34.12 2.22
N ASN A 235 6.51 33.94 3.24
CA ASN A 235 7.40 35.01 3.72
C ASN A 235 8.77 35.02 3.03
N THR A 236 9.04 34.09 2.10
CA THR A 236 10.29 34.14 1.33
C THR A 236 10.24 35.31 0.34
N PRO A 237 11.19 36.25 0.38
CA PRO A 237 11.25 37.35 -0.59
C PRO A 237 11.30 36.78 -2.01
N LYS A 238 10.43 37.26 -2.90
CA LYS A 238 10.53 36.95 -4.32
C LYS A 238 11.78 37.65 -4.86
N HIS A 239 12.81 36.88 -5.23
CA HIS A 239 13.98 37.38 -5.96
C HIS A 239 13.60 37.75 -7.40
#